data_AF-A0A139XC71-F1
#
_entry.id   AF-A0A139XC71-F1
#
_cell.length_a   1.000
_cell.length_b   1.000
_cell.length_c   1.000
_cell.angle_alpha   90.00
_cell.angle_beta   90.00
_cell.angle_gamma   90.00
#
_symmetry.space_group_name_H-M   'P 1'
#
loop_
_entity.id
_entity.type
_entity.pdbx_description
1 polymer ?
#
loop_
_entity_poly.entity_id
_entity_poly.type
_entity_poly.pdbx_seq_one_letter_code
_entity_poly.pdbx_strand_id
1 'polypeptide(L)'
;MDKDLIFVKAEVSSIRQRRQFVQHQILAGQHASKAQVLKLAESHHCFHFSGHAEYNFEQPLDTYLMLSQDNAQNLTLSSILSDLQMQNADLVTLSACCTGLVDAFQPSDEHLGLATGFLLAGAKAVIGSQWKVNSIATAFLFDEFYRQFSCERS
;
A
#
# COMPACT_ATOMS: atom_id res chain seq x y z
N MET A 1 6.56 -16.29 -15.95
CA MET A 1 5.27 -15.60 -15.77
C MET A 1 5.08 -15.43 -14.28
N ASP A 2 5.15 -14.19 -13.82
CA ASP A 2 5.11 -13.88 -12.39
C ASP A 2 3.67 -14.05 -11.89
N LYS A 3 3.44 -15.07 -11.05
CA LYS A 3 2.09 -15.43 -10.58
C LYS A 3 1.48 -14.33 -9.71
N ASP A 4 2.32 -13.50 -9.11
CA ASP A 4 1.93 -12.44 -8.17
C ASP A 4 1.17 -11.31 -8.89
N LEU A 5 1.51 -11.01 -10.15
CA LEU A 5 0.82 -10.02 -10.98
C LEU A 5 -0.63 -10.38 -11.35
N ILE A 6 -1.00 -11.66 -11.33
CA ILE A 6 -2.38 -12.10 -11.61
C ILE A 6 -3.29 -11.72 -10.44
N PHE A 7 -2.81 -11.87 -9.21
CA PHE A 7 -3.59 -11.59 -8.01
C PHE A 7 -3.77 -10.09 -7.77
N VAL A 8 -2.72 -9.30 -7.99
CA VAL A 8 -2.80 -7.82 -7.93
C VAL A 8 -3.92 -7.29 -8.84
N LYS A 9 -3.99 -7.80 -10.07
CA LYS A 9 -5.05 -7.39 -11.02
C LYS A 9 -6.45 -7.82 -10.57
N ALA A 10 -6.59 -9.02 -10.01
CA ALA A 10 -7.87 -9.54 -9.54
C ALA A 10 -8.38 -8.74 -8.33
N GLU A 11 -7.51 -8.44 -7.36
CA GLU A 11 -7.84 -7.66 -6.16
C GLU A 11 -8.26 -6.23 -6.52
N VAL A 12 -7.47 -5.52 -7.33
CA VAL A 12 -7.83 -4.17 -7.76
C VAL A 12 -9.15 -4.17 -8.56
N SER A 13 -9.38 -5.22 -9.36
CA SER A 13 -10.63 -5.35 -10.13
C SER A 13 -11.86 -5.59 -9.26
N SER A 14 -11.74 -6.35 -8.16
CA SER A 14 -12.87 -6.59 -7.25
C SER A 14 -13.21 -5.33 -6.44
N ILE A 15 -12.20 -4.58 -6.02
CA ILE A 15 -12.38 -3.31 -5.29
C ILE A 15 -13.04 -2.26 -6.18
N ARG A 16 -12.55 -2.10 -7.42
CA ARG A 16 -13.07 -1.12 -8.39
C ARG A 16 -14.58 -1.26 -8.64
N GLN A 17 -15.10 -2.48 -8.65
CA GLN A 17 -16.50 -2.74 -8.98
C GLN A 17 -17.46 -2.39 -7.83
N ARG A 18 -16.94 -1.99 -6.67
CA ARG A 18 -17.75 -1.69 -5.49
C ARG A 18 -18.34 -0.29 -5.56
N ARG A 19 -19.59 -0.19 -5.13
CA ARG A 19 -20.36 1.06 -5.14
C ARG A 19 -19.77 2.17 -4.27
N GLN A 20 -18.90 1.84 -3.32
CA GLN A 20 -18.24 2.81 -2.44
C GLN A 20 -17.11 3.57 -3.15
N PHE A 21 -16.60 3.07 -4.28
CA PHE A 21 -15.48 3.66 -5.02
C PHE A 21 -15.95 4.16 -6.40
N VAL A 22 -16.99 4.99 -6.44
CA VAL A 22 -17.56 5.54 -7.69
C VAL A 22 -16.53 6.41 -8.43
N GLN A 23 -15.76 7.19 -7.68
CA GLN A 23 -14.58 7.91 -8.19
C GLN A 23 -13.32 7.20 -7.72
N HIS A 24 -12.57 6.64 -8.66
CA HIS A 24 -11.32 5.95 -8.39
C HIS A 24 -10.31 6.23 -9.50
N GLN A 25 -9.04 6.24 -9.15
CA GLN A 25 -7.94 6.28 -10.10
C GLN A 25 -7.01 5.10 -9.84
N ILE A 26 -6.71 4.35 -10.90
CA ILE A 26 -5.82 3.18 -10.83
C ILE A 26 -4.52 3.53 -11.52
N LEU A 27 -3.41 3.42 -10.78
CA LEU A 27 -2.06 3.54 -11.30
C LEU A 27 -1.48 2.13 -11.46
N ALA A 28 -1.02 1.79 -12.67
CA ALA A 28 -0.43 0.49 -12.95
C ALA A 28 0.67 0.57 -14.02
N GLY A 29 1.66 -0.31 -13.92
CA GLY A 29 2.78 -0.38 -14.86
C GLY A 29 3.57 0.94 -14.89
N GLN A 30 3.81 1.48 -16.09
CA GLN A 30 4.57 2.74 -16.25
C GLN A 30 3.86 3.98 -15.69
N HIS A 31 2.56 3.90 -15.42
CA HIS A 31 1.80 4.99 -14.80
C HIS A 31 1.88 4.95 -13.26
N ALA A 32 2.36 3.85 -12.67
CA ALA A 32 2.59 3.79 -11.23
C ALA A 32 3.93 4.45 -10.90
N SER A 33 3.94 5.79 -10.87
CA SER A 33 5.10 6.60 -10.52
C SER A 33 4.94 7.29 -9.17
N LYS A 34 6.07 7.50 -8.48
CA LYS A 34 6.10 8.24 -7.21
C LYS A 34 5.40 9.60 -7.33
N ALA A 35 5.70 10.35 -8.39
CA ALA A 35 5.11 11.67 -8.60
C ALA A 35 3.58 11.65 -8.74
N GLN A 36 3.03 10.63 -9.40
CA GLN A 36 1.57 10.49 -9.50
C GLN A 36 0.95 10.08 -8.17
N VAL A 37 1.59 9.20 -7.40
CA VAL A 37 1.12 8.83 -6.06
C VAL A 37 1.06 10.04 -5.14
N LEU A 38 2.15 10.83 -5.07
CA LEU A 38 2.20 12.05 -4.25
C LEU A 38 1.06 13.02 -4.60
N LYS A 39 0.85 13.26 -5.91
CA LYS A 39 -0.20 14.17 -6.39
C LYS A 39 -1.61 13.68 -6.03
N LEU A 40 -1.87 12.38 -6.15
CA LEU A 40 -3.22 11.84 -5.91
C LEU A 40 -3.54 11.67 -4.43
N ALA A 41 -2.52 11.43 -3.60
CA ALA A 41 -2.67 11.29 -2.15
C ALA A 41 -3.32 12.52 -1.48
N GLU A 42 -3.12 13.72 -2.02
CA GLU A 42 -3.71 14.96 -1.49
C GLU A 42 -5.24 15.04 -1.72
N SER A 43 -5.73 14.43 -2.80
CA SER A 43 -7.10 14.57 -3.30
C SER A 43 -7.99 13.36 -3.03
N HIS A 44 -7.42 12.25 -2.59
CA HIS A 44 -8.14 11.00 -2.38
C HIS A 44 -8.21 10.63 -0.89
N HIS A 45 -9.36 10.14 -0.46
CA HIS A 45 -9.61 9.76 0.93
C HIS A 45 -9.26 8.30 1.26
N CYS A 46 -9.16 7.45 0.24
CA CYS A 46 -8.81 6.06 0.40
C CYS A 46 -7.66 5.70 -0.54
N PHE A 47 -6.60 5.14 0.01
CA PHE A 47 -5.44 4.67 -0.73
C PHE A 47 -5.33 3.17 -0.59
N HIS A 48 -5.22 2.45 -1.71
CA HIS A 48 -5.02 1.00 -1.72
C HIS A 48 -3.81 0.68 -2.59
N PHE A 49 -2.79 0.10 -1.98
CA PHE A 49 -1.61 -0.41 -2.65
C PHE A 49 -1.65 -1.93 -2.68
N SER A 50 -1.44 -2.50 -3.86
CA SER A 50 -1.33 -3.95 -4.05
C SER A 50 -0.07 -4.25 -4.86
N GLY A 51 0.87 -5.01 -4.28
CA GLY A 51 2.18 -5.24 -4.90
C GLY A 51 3.24 -5.80 -3.96
N HIS A 52 4.49 -5.43 -4.22
CA HIS A 52 5.64 -5.84 -3.41
C HIS A 52 6.16 -4.69 -2.55
N ALA A 53 6.61 -5.02 -1.36
CA ALA A 53 7.35 -4.13 -0.48
C ALA A 53 8.66 -4.80 -0.10
N GLU A 54 9.75 -4.03 -0.15
CA GLU A 54 11.07 -4.48 0.24
C GLU A 54 11.48 -3.75 1.52
N TYR A 55 11.86 -4.51 2.55
CA TYR A 55 12.37 -3.96 3.81
C TYR A 55 13.89 -3.92 3.80
N ASN A 56 14.45 -2.75 4.06
CA ASN A 56 15.88 -2.58 4.22
C ASN A 56 16.22 -2.43 5.71
N PHE A 57 16.73 -3.50 6.33
CA PHE A 57 17.07 -3.52 7.74
C PHE A 57 18.32 -2.70 8.08
N GLU A 58 19.22 -2.49 7.12
CA GLU A 58 20.43 -1.67 7.31
C GLU A 58 20.12 -0.18 7.19
N GLN A 59 19.22 0.18 6.28
CA GLN A 59 18.77 1.55 6.04
C GLN A 59 17.24 1.62 6.00
N PRO A 60 16.56 1.74 7.17
CA PRO A 60 15.10 1.70 7.25
C PRO A 60 14.38 2.73 6.37
N LEU A 61 14.96 3.92 6.19
CA LEU A 61 14.40 4.98 5.33
C LEU A 61 14.36 4.61 3.84
N ASP A 62 15.15 3.63 3.42
CA ASP A 62 15.18 3.08 2.06
C ASP A 62 14.26 1.87 1.91
N THR A 63 13.48 1.50 2.94
CA THR A 63 12.34 0.59 2.79
C THR A 63 11.34 1.21 1.81
N TYR A 64 10.81 0.43 0.85
CA TYR A 64 9.96 0.98 -0.20
C TYR A 64 8.80 0.09 -0.63
N LEU A 65 7.77 0.73 -1.18
CA LEU A 65 6.74 0.09 -1.99
C LEU A 65 7.18 0.11 -3.46
N MET A 66 7.20 -1.07 -4.09
CA MET A 66 7.54 -1.20 -5.49
C MET A 66 6.37 -0.73 -6.36
N LEU A 67 6.51 0.44 -6.98
CA LEU A 67 5.46 1.01 -7.84
C LEU A 67 5.60 0.53 -9.29
N SER A 68 6.83 0.44 -9.78
CA SER A 68 7.13 0.03 -11.15
C SER A 68 8.40 -0.82 -11.23
N GLN A 69 8.76 -1.29 -12.43
CA GLN A 69 10.05 -1.96 -12.64
C GLN A 69 11.26 -1.01 -12.53
N ASP A 70 11.03 0.30 -12.66
CA ASP A 70 12.05 1.31 -12.42
C ASP A 70 12.09 1.66 -10.93
N ASN A 71 13.19 1.29 -10.28
CA ASN A 71 13.39 1.52 -8.85
C ASN A 71 13.37 3.02 -8.48
N ALA A 72 13.70 3.92 -9.41
CA ALA A 72 13.63 5.36 -9.16
C ALA A 72 12.18 5.84 -8.92
N GLN A 73 11.19 5.06 -9.36
CA GLN A 73 9.78 5.33 -9.15
C GLN A 73 9.23 4.74 -7.86
N ASN A 74 10.02 3.96 -7.11
CA ASN A 74 9.53 3.34 -5.88
C ASN A 74 9.23 4.40 -4.81
N LEU A 75 8.23 4.11 -3.99
CA LEU A 75 7.83 4.98 -2.90
C LEU A 75 8.56 4.55 -1.63
N THR A 76 9.67 5.22 -1.33
CA THR A 76 10.48 4.96 -0.14
C THR A 76 9.85 5.55 1.11
N LEU A 77 10.18 5.00 2.28
CA LEU A 77 9.77 5.54 3.58
C LEU A 77 10.24 6.99 3.75
N SER A 78 11.46 7.31 3.30
CA SER A 78 11.98 8.68 3.26
C SER A 78 11.03 9.63 2.52
N SER A 79 10.63 9.29 1.28
CA SER A 79 9.69 10.12 0.51
C SER A 79 8.28 10.15 1.10
N ILE A 80 7.83 9.08 1.77
CA ILE A 80 6.56 9.09 2.50
C ILE A 80 6.60 10.13 3.63
N LEU A 81 7.70 10.18 4.39
CA LEU A 81 7.84 11.10 5.50
C LEU A 81 8.06 12.56 5.07
N SER A 82 8.78 12.79 3.97
CA SER A 82 9.13 14.15 3.53
C SER A 82 8.10 14.76 2.58
N ASP A 83 7.56 13.97 1.64
CA ASP A 83 6.87 14.48 0.46
C ASP A 83 5.37 14.15 0.46
N LEU A 84 4.95 13.11 1.18
CA LEU A 84 3.57 12.63 1.13
C LEU A 84 2.67 13.41 2.09
N GLN A 85 1.56 13.91 1.55
CA GLN A 85 0.57 14.68 2.29
C GLN A 85 -0.77 13.94 2.24
N MET A 86 -1.11 13.25 3.33
CA MET A 86 -2.29 12.37 3.42
C MET A 86 -3.31 12.84 4.48
N GLN A 87 -3.37 14.14 4.80
CA GLN A 87 -4.29 14.65 5.84
C GLN A 87 -5.78 14.33 5.57
N ASN A 88 -6.13 14.14 4.29
CA ASN A 88 -7.47 13.79 3.86
C ASN A 88 -7.71 12.28 3.77
N ALA A 89 -6.66 11.46 3.91
CA ALA A 89 -6.76 10.01 3.79
C ALA A 89 -7.37 9.40 5.06
N ASP A 90 -8.60 8.92 4.94
CA ASP A 90 -9.30 8.18 5.99
C ASP A 90 -8.73 6.78 6.17
N LEU A 91 -8.29 6.14 5.08
CA LEU A 91 -7.77 4.78 5.10
C LEU A 91 -6.66 4.56 4.06
N VAL A 92 -5.54 4.02 4.52
CA VAL A 92 -4.47 3.46 3.70
C VAL A 92 -4.46 1.95 3.86
N THR A 93 -4.53 1.23 2.74
CA THR A 93 -4.50 -0.23 2.71
C THR A 93 -3.27 -0.70 1.94
N LEU A 94 -2.43 -1.50 2.59
CA LEU A 94 -1.18 -2.03 2.05
C LEU A 94 -1.30 -3.54 1.88
N SER A 95 -1.80 -3.96 0.72
CA SER A 95 -1.78 -5.35 0.24
C SER A 95 -0.42 -5.67 -0.37
N ALA A 96 0.62 -5.62 0.45
CA ALA A 96 1.99 -5.83 0.01
C ALA A 96 2.58 -7.12 0.57
N CYS A 97 3.17 -7.93 -0.30
CA CYS A 97 4.05 -9.02 0.14
C CYS A 97 5.37 -8.41 0.58
N CYS A 98 5.73 -8.59 1.86
CA CYS A 98 7.04 -8.18 2.38
C CYS A 98 8.07 -9.27 2.06
N THR A 99 8.89 -9.08 1.04
CA THR A 99 10.07 -9.90 0.75
C THR A 99 11.21 -9.49 1.69
N GLY A 100 11.12 -9.88 2.96
CA GLY A 100 12.16 -9.52 3.96
C GLY A 100 11.96 -10.13 5.34
N LEU A 101 10.80 -10.70 5.63
CA LEU A 101 10.45 -11.26 6.95
C LEU A 101 11.08 -12.61 7.28
N VAL A 102 12.07 -13.07 6.52
CA VAL A 102 12.70 -14.37 6.80
C VAL A 102 13.49 -14.35 8.12
N ASP A 103 13.75 -13.17 8.71
CA ASP A 103 14.45 -13.01 9.99
C ASP A 103 13.61 -12.34 11.10
N ALA A 104 12.29 -12.56 11.11
CA ALA A 104 11.36 -12.03 12.13
C ALA A 104 11.50 -12.66 13.54
N PHE A 105 12.72 -12.93 14.00
CA PHE A 105 13.05 -13.37 15.36
C PHE A 105 14.01 -12.43 16.09
N GLN A 106 14.10 -11.16 15.69
CA GLN A 106 14.74 -10.13 16.51
C GLN A 106 13.70 -9.10 16.98
N PRO A 107 13.28 -9.16 18.25
CA PRO A 107 12.45 -8.14 18.87
C PRO A 107 13.36 -6.98 19.26
N SER A 108 13.75 -6.15 18.31
CA SER A 108 14.37 -4.86 18.61
C SER A 108 13.37 -3.76 18.30
N ASP A 109 13.01 -3.10 19.38
CA ASP A 109 12.15 -1.93 19.53
C ASP A 109 12.05 -0.99 18.32
N GLU A 110 10.81 -0.57 18.08
CA GLU A 110 10.39 0.48 17.16
C GLU A 110 10.36 0.09 15.67
N HIS A 111 9.27 -0.58 15.30
CA HIS A 111 8.84 -0.74 13.91
C HIS A 111 8.48 0.62 13.30
N LEU A 112 9.48 1.42 12.92
CA LEU A 112 9.40 2.51 11.94
C LEU A 112 9.12 1.90 10.56
N GLY A 113 8.02 1.17 10.43
CA GLY A 113 7.61 0.52 9.21
C GLY A 113 6.89 1.48 8.26
N LEU A 114 6.63 1.01 7.05
CA LEU A 114 5.82 1.72 6.05
C LEU A 114 4.49 2.19 6.65
N ALA A 115 3.85 1.37 7.49
CA ALA A 115 2.58 1.73 8.12
C ALA A 115 2.70 2.98 9.02
N THR A 116 3.73 3.05 9.85
CA THR A 116 4.02 4.23 10.68
C THR A 116 4.32 5.45 9.82
N GLY A 117 5.05 5.27 8.71
CA GLY A 117 5.29 6.33 7.73
C GLY A 117 4.00 6.96 7.19
N PHE A 118 3.03 6.14 6.80
CA PHE A 118 1.74 6.64 6.30
C PHE A 118 0.91 7.35 7.38
N LEU A 119 0.94 6.87 8.63
CA LEU A 119 0.29 7.55 9.75
C LEU A 119 0.92 8.93 9.99
N LEU A 120 2.25 9.01 9.96
CA LEU A 120 2.98 10.28 10.12
C LEU A 120 2.75 11.24 8.94
N ALA A 121 2.53 10.72 7.73
CA ALA A 121 2.13 11.50 6.56
C ALA A 121 0.69 12.07 6.66
N GLY A 122 -0.07 11.69 7.68
CA GLY A 122 -1.40 12.24 8.00
C GLY A 122 -2.57 11.29 7.76
N ALA A 123 -2.33 10.03 7.38
CA ALA A 123 -3.40 9.05 7.23
C ALA A 123 -4.05 8.74 8.59
N LYS A 124 -5.37 8.64 8.63
CA LYS A 124 -6.12 8.38 9.88
C LYS A 124 -6.06 6.91 10.31
N ALA A 125 -5.97 6.00 9.36
CA ALA A 125 -5.85 4.57 9.61
C ALA A 125 -4.99 3.91 8.53
N VAL A 126 -4.19 2.93 8.94
CA VAL A 126 -3.40 2.09 8.03
C VAL A 126 -3.66 0.62 8.34
N ILE A 127 -3.98 -0.17 7.31
CA ILE A 127 -4.15 -1.61 7.39
C ILE A 127 -3.19 -2.24 6.39
N GLY A 128 -2.47 -3.29 6.78
CA GLY A 128 -1.59 -4.00 5.86
C GLY A 128 -1.46 -5.48 6.19
N SER A 129 -1.18 -6.29 5.18
CA SER A 129 -0.85 -7.70 5.35
C SER A 129 0.61 -7.84 5.79
N GLN A 130 0.85 -8.34 7.01
CA GLN A 130 2.20 -8.42 7.59
C GLN A 130 3.05 -9.59 7.08
N TRP A 131 2.56 -10.53 6.27
CA TRP A 131 3.33 -11.73 5.93
C TRP A 131 3.09 -12.16 4.49
N LYS A 132 4.01 -12.97 3.93
CA LYS A 132 3.87 -13.69 2.65
C LYS A 132 2.75 -14.75 2.75
N VAL A 133 1.55 -14.32 3.09
CA VAL A 133 0.37 -15.17 3.07
C VAL A 133 -0.10 -15.21 1.63
N ASN A 134 -0.36 -16.43 1.17
CA ASN A 134 -1.01 -16.76 -0.09
C ASN A 134 -1.92 -15.62 -0.58
N SER A 135 -1.56 -15.02 -1.71
CA SER A 135 -2.25 -13.89 -2.34
C SER A 135 -3.77 -14.06 -2.44
N ILE A 136 -4.26 -15.30 -2.48
CA ILE A 136 -5.69 -15.62 -2.41
C ILE A 136 -6.32 -15.21 -1.08
N ALA A 137 -5.69 -15.53 0.05
CA ALA A 137 -6.23 -15.22 1.37
C ALA A 137 -6.24 -13.70 1.64
N THR A 138 -5.21 -12.99 1.18
CA THR A 138 -5.14 -11.52 1.27
C THR A 138 -6.23 -10.87 0.41
N ALA A 139 -6.44 -11.38 -0.81
CA ALA A 139 -7.52 -10.91 -1.67
C ALA A 139 -8.90 -11.15 -1.02
N PHE A 140 -9.15 -12.32 -0.43
CA PHE A 140 -10.39 -12.59 0.31
C PHE A 140 -10.54 -11.70 1.55
N LEU A 141 -9.46 -11.47 2.29
CA LEU A 141 -9.47 -10.59 3.46
C LEU A 141 -9.86 -9.16 3.08
N PHE A 142 -9.24 -8.61 2.03
CA PHE A 142 -9.57 -7.25 1.59
C PHE A 142 -10.93 -7.19 0.90
N ASP A 143 -11.33 -8.22 0.17
CA ASP A 143 -12.67 -8.32 -0.40
C ASP A 143 -13.75 -8.29 0.70
N GLU A 144 -13.56 -9.07 1.77
CA GLU A 144 -14.47 -9.07 2.92
C GLU A 144 -14.39 -7.77 3.72
N PHE A 145 -13.18 -7.24 3.93
CA PHE A 145 -12.96 -5.96 4.60
C PHE A 145 -13.71 -4.84 3.89
N TYR A 146 -13.51 -4.67 2.58
CA TYR A 146 -14.25 -3.68 1.79
C TYR A 146 -15.73 -4.02 1.64
N ARG A 147 -16.17 -5.24 1.96
CA ARG A 147 -17.61 -5.58 1.95
C ARG A 147 -18.29 -5.00 3.18
N GLN A 148 -17.60 -4.98 4.31
CA GLN A 148 -18.08 -4.44 5.57
C GLN A 148 -17.70 -2.97 5.77
N PHE A 149 -16.67 -2.47 5.08
CA PHE A 149 -16.22 -1.10 5.19
C PHE A 149 -17.21 -0.16 4.49
N SER A 150 -18.11 0.44 5.27
CA SER A 150 -18.97 1.52 4.81
C SER A 150 -18.17 2.81 4.80
N CYS A 151 -17.63 3.21 3.63
CA CYS A 151 -17.13 4.58 3.45
C CYS A 151 -18.33 5.54 3.38
N GLU A 152 -18.98 5.79 4.52
CA GLU A 152 -20.07 6.76 4.63
C GLU A 152 -19.50 8.17 4.77
N ARG A 153 -19.01 8.74 3.67
CA ARG A 153 -18.85 10.19 3.55
C ARG A 153 -19.27 10.61 2.15
N SER A 154 -20.46 11.23 2.09
CA SER A 154 -21.06 11.91 0.94
C SER A 154 -20.19 13.02 0.39
#